data_AF-A0A537ZVK7-F1
#
_entry.id   AF-A0A537ZVK7-F1
#
_cell.length_a   1.000
_cell.length_b   1.000
_cell.length_c   1.000
_cell.angle_alpha   90.00
_cell.angle_beta   90.00
_cell.angle_gamma   90.00
#
_symmetry.space_group_name_H-M   'P 1'
#
loop_
_entity.id
_entity.type
_entity.pdbx_description
1 polymer ?
#
loop_
_entity_poly.entity_id
_entity_poly.type
_entity_poly.pdbx_seq_one_letter_code
_entity_poly.pdbx_strand_id
1 'polypeptide(L)' 'MAQVLPAERDLRRVIGDADGLGDREVDGLGEQDLLDLFRSLVLLRTYDERSVVYHRQGRIGTYAIFW' A
#
# COMPACT_ATOMS: atom_id res chain seq x y z
N MET A 1 -0.61 0.46 -24.63
CA MET A 1 -0.06 1.80 -24.43
C MET A 1 -1.02 2.54 -23.51
N ALA A 2 -0.81 2.45 -22.20
CA ALA A 2 -1.66 3.15 -21.23
C ALA A 2 -1.32 4.65 -21.31
N GLN A 3 -2.33 5.48 -21.58
CA GLN A 3 -2.16 6.92 -21.67
C GLN A 3 -2.07 7.46 -20.24
N VAL A 4 -0.85 7.84 -19.85
CA VAL A 4 -0.53 8.50 -18.59
C VAL A 4 -1.39 9.76 -18.42
N LEU A 5 -2.18 9.82 -17.34
CA LEU A 5 -3.03 10.97 -17.03
C LEU A 5 -2.15 12.19 -16.67
N PRO A 6 -2.56 13.44 -16.97
CA PRO A 6 -1.75 14.64 -16.74
C PRO A 6 -1.22 14.83 -15.31
N ALA A 7 -1.90 14.25 -14.31
CA ALA A 7 -1.52 14.29 -12.91
C ALA A 7 -0.24 13.49 -12.57
N GLU A 8 0.21 12.59 -13.45
CA GLU A 8 1.40 11.79 -13.20
C GLU A 8 2.72 12.55 -13.43
N ARG A 9 2.67 13.73 -14.08
CA ARG A 9 3.88 14.50 -14.40
C ARG A 9 4.64 15.03 -13.17
N ASP A 10 3.95 15.18 -12.04
CA ASP A 10 4.53 15.65 -10.78
C ASP A 10 4.65 14.54 -9.71
N LEU A 11 4.53 13.26 -10.10
CA LEU A 11 4.64 12.15 -9.14
C LEU A 11 6.09 11.94 -8.69
N ARG A 12 6.31 12.10 -7.38
CA ARG A 12 7.56 11.72 -6.73
C ARG A 12 7.52 10.24 -6.34
N ARG A 13 8.15 9.39 -7.14
CA ARG A 13 8.29 7.95 -6.88
C ARG A 13 9.54 7.62 -6.07
N VAL A 14 9.39 7.13 -4.84
CA VAL A 14 10.55 6.86 -3.95
C VAL A 14 11.13 5.47 -4.16
N ILE A 15 10.26 4.47 -4.28
CA ILE A 15 10.64 3.08 -4.52
C ILE A 15 10.89 2.90 -6.01
N GLY A 16 12.04 2.35 -6.37
CA GLY A 16 12.51 2.11 -7.73
C GLY A 16 11.70 1.07 -8.49
N ASP A 17 11.86 1.03 -9.83
CA ASP A 17 11.31 -0.06 -10.67
C ASP A 17 12.46 -0.99 -11.06
N ALA A 18 12.13 -2.19 -11.51
CA ALA A 18 13.11 -3.16 -12.01
C ALA A 18 13.94 -2.63 -13.21
N ASP A 19 13.46 -1.57 -13.90
CA ASP A 19 14.05 -1.00 -15.11
C ASP A 19 15.12 0.07 -14.85
N GLY A 20 15.66 0.16 -13.61
CA GLY A 20 16.96 0.82 -13.37
C GLY A 20 16.94 2.15 -12.61
N LEU A 21 15.78 2.62 -12.16
CA LEU A 21 15.72 3.64 -11.10
C LEU A 21 15.78 2.90 -9.76
N GLY A 22 16.85 3.07 -9.00
CA GLY A 22 16.96 2.53 -7.64
C GLY A 22 16.10 3.29 -6.62
N ASP A 23 15.94 2.70 -5.44
CA ASP A 23 15.24 3.33 -4.33
C ASP A 23 15.91 4.65 -3.90
N ARG A 24 15.09 5.62 -3.50
CA ARG A 24 15.54 6.91 -3.00
C ARG A 24 15.26 7.02 -1.51
N GLU A 25 16.14 7.69 -0.79
CA GLU A 25 15.91 8.01 0.62
C GLU A 25 14.86 9.13 0.75
N VAL A 26 14.11 9.08 1.85
CA VAL A 26 13.15 10.11 2.27
C VAL A 26 13.69 10.74 3.54
N ASP A 27 13.93 12.05 3.49
CA ASP A 27 14.39 12.79 4.66
C ASP A 27 13.40 12.66 5.82
N GLY A 28 13.92 12.38 7.01
CA GLY A 28 13.13 12.13 8.22
C GLY A 28 12.50 10.73 8.33
N LEU A 29 12.84 9.77 7.46
CA LEU A 29 12.34 8.39 7.55
C LEU A 29 13.48 7.41 7.80
N GLY A 30 13.52 6.81 8.99
CA GLY A 30 14.51 5.82 9.37
C GLY A 30 14.06 4.38 9.14
N GLU A 31 14.98 3.43 9.33
CA GLU A 31 14.70 1.99 9.19
C GLU A 31 13.56 1.52 10.10
N GLN A 32 13.52 1.99 11.35
CA GLN A 32 12.48 1.60 12.29
C GLN A 32 11.09 2.07 11.83
N ASP A 33 11.00 3.28 11.26
CA ASP A 33 9.75 3.82 10.72
C ASP A 33 9.27 2.98 9.52
N LEU A 34 10.20 2.55 8.66
CA LEU A 34 9.91 1.65 7.55
C LEU A 34 9.39 0.29 8.02
N LEU A 35 10.01 -0.28 9.07
CA LEU A 35 9.58 -1.55 9.65
C LEU A 35 8.19 -1.44 10.29
N ASP A 36 7.90 -0.33 10.97
CA ASP A 36 6.60 -0.11 11.61
C ASP A 36 5.50 0.16 10.58
N LEU A 37 5.83 0.84 9.48
CA LEU A 37 4.95 0.96 8.32
C LEU A 37 4.67 -0.42 7.72
N PHE A 38 5.71 -1.23 7.47
CA PHE A 38 5.55 -2.58 6.93
C PHE A 38 4.65 -3.47 7.80
N ARG A 39 4.86 -3.46 9.12
CA ARG A 39 4.01 -4.18 10.07
C ARG A 39 2.56 -3.70 10.03
N SER A 40 2.35 -2.39 9.90
CA SER A 40 1.01 -1.81 9.77
C SER A 40 0.31 -2.26 8.49
N LEU A 41 1.04 -2.32 7.36
CA LEU A 41 0.51 -2.84 6.09
C LEU A 41 0.12 -4.32 6.20
N VAL A 42 0.95 -5.15 6.81
CA VAL A 42 0.65 -6.58 7.04
C VAL A 42 -0.57 -6.75 7.95
N LEU A 43 -0.64 -5.96 9.03
CA LEU A 43 -1.78 -5.98 9.95
C LEU A 43 -3.08 -5.63 9.21
N LEU A 44 -3.08 -4.52 8.46
CA LEU A 44 -4.23 -4.08 7.67
C LEU A 44 -4.66 -5.17 6.68
N ARG A 45 -3.71 -5.76 5.94
CA ARG A 45 -4.01 -6.81 4.96
C ARG A 45 -4.63 -8.04 5.61
N THR A 46 -4.07 -8.48 6.73
CA THR A 46 -4.56 -9.65 7.47
C THR A 46 -5.96 -9.41 8.04
N TYR A 47 -6.20 -8.19 8.54
CA TYR A 47 -7.51 -7.78 9.02
C TYR A 47 -8.54 -7.76 7.88
N ASP A 48 -8.20 -7.17 6.73
CA ASP A 48 -9.07 -7.12 5.55
C ASP A 48 -9.50 -8.52 5.10
N GLU A 49 -8.55 -9.45 5.01
CA GLU A 49 -8.83 -10.82 4.58
C GLU A 49 -9.83 -11.52 5.52
N ARG A 50 -9.65 -11.37 6.83
CA ARG A 50 -10.60 -11.92 7.82
C ARG A 50 -11.96 -11.22 7.78
N SER A 51 -11.97 -9.91 7.64
CA SER A 51 -13.19 -9.11 7.57
C SER A 51 -14.03 -9.49 6.34
N VAL A 52 -13.40 -9.75 5.18
CA VAL A 52 -14.10 -10.29 4.00
C VAL A 52 -14.74 -11.65 4.30
N VAL A 53 -14.04 -12.54 5.01
CA VAL A 53 -14.60 -13.83 5.42
C VAL A 53 -15.82 -13.64 6.33
N TYR A 54 -15.73 -12.77 7.33
CA TYR A 54 -16.84 -12.51 8.26
C TYR A 54 -18.03 -11.84 7.57
N HIS A 55 -17.79 -10.93 6.64
CA HIS A 55 -18.84 -10.31 5.84
C HIS A 55 -19.58 -11.37 5.00
N ARG A 56 -18.84 -12.28 4.33
CA ARG A 56 -19.44 -13.39 3.56
C ARG A 56 -20.22 -14.37 4.42
N GLN A 57 -19.86 -14.53 5.70
CA GLN A 57 -20.60 -15.35 6.67
C GLN A 57 -21.80 -14.62 7.30
N GLY A 58 -22.03 -13.34 6.96
CA GLY A 58 -23.08 -12.53 7.57
C GLY A 58 -22.81 -12.15 9.04
N ARG A 59 -21.56 -12.32 9.52
CA ARG A 59 -21.17 -12.05 10.92
C ARG A 59 -20.92 -10.57 11.19
N ILE A 60 -20.60 -9.81 10.14
CA ILE A 60 -20.47 -8.35 10.17
C ILE A 60 -21.26 -7.77 9.00
N GLY A 61 -21.59 -6.48 9.08
CA GLY A 61 -22.23 -5.74 7.99
C GLY A 61 -21.31 -5.54 6.78
N THR A 62 -21.64 -4.56 5.94
CA THR A 62 -20.87 -4.24 4.74
C THR A 62 -19.41 -3.91 5.08
N TYR A 63 -18.48 -4.60 4.40
CA TYR A 63 -17.04 -4.37 4.53
C TYR A 63 -16.45 -3.86 3.21
N ALA A 64 -15.72 -2.73 3.25
CA ALA A 64 -15.01 -2.18 2.11
C ALA A 64 -13.52 -2.52 2.21
N ILE A 65 -13.02 -3.31 1.28
CA ILE A 65 -11.61 -3.71 1.22
C ILE A 65 -10.76 -2.59 0.63
N PHE A 66 -9.53 -2.43 1.13
CA PHE A 66 -8.52 -1.61 0.49
C PHE A 66 -7.71 -2.49 -0.47
N TRP A 67 -7.80 -2.24 -1.78
CA TRP A 67 -7.12 -3.00 -2.84
C TRP A 67 -6.35 -2.09 -3.78
#